data_AF-C4FFK0-F1
#
_entry.id   AF-C4FFK0-F1
#
_cell.length_a   1.000
_cell.length_b   1.000
_cell.length_c   1.000
_cell.angle_alpha   90.00
_cell.angle_beta   90.00
_cell.angle_gamma   90.00
#
_symmetry.space_group_name_H-M   'P 1'
#
loop_
_entity.id
_entity.type
_entity.pdbx_description
1 polymer ?
#
loop_
_entity_poly.entity_id
_entity_poly.type
_entity_poly.pdbx_seq_one_letter_code
_entity_poly.pdbx_strand_id
1 'polypeptide(L)'
;RASRVISRKMAPLAEAAGRVGAGELDFAVGSTNVREVNDVLAAMDAMRASLAESLEARWAAERGQREQVASLAHDLKTPLTVLRANADFVAEELEDEKDADLAAAARDIAGGVERLDGYVRLLIEASRGSGGAERAPMRPAELCEQVLAEAAQIARARGVTLDAATGP
;
A
#
# COMPACT_ATOMS: atom_id res chain seq x y z
N ARG A 1 -31.46 17.19 -42.17
CA ARG A 1 -32.56 16.78 -41.25
C ARG A 1 -32.35 15.37 -40.69
N ALA A 2 -32.06 14.36 -41.52
CA ALA A 2 -31.83 12.97 -41.08
C ALA A 2 -30.66 12.79 -40.10
N SER A 3 -29.51 13.42 -40.37
CA SER A 3 -28.33 13.36 -39.47
C SER A 3 -28.65 13.80 -38.03
N ARG A 4 -29.38 14.90 -37.83
CA ARG A 4 -29.78 15.37 -36.49
C ARG A 4 -30.72 14.42 -35.75
N VAL A 5 -31.55 13.66 -36.47
CA VAL A 5 -32.40 12.62 -35.87
C VAL A 5 -31.56 11.43 -35.44
N ILE A 6 -30.63 10.99 -36.28
CA ILE A 6 -29.70 9.89 -35.96
C ILE A 6 -28.84 10.24 -34.74
N SER A 7 -28.21 11.42 -34.71
CA SER A 7 -27.42 11.87 -33.56
C SER A 7 -28.22 11.87 -32.26
N ARG A 8 -29.49 12.31 -32.30
CA ARG A 8 -30.37 12.28 -31.13
C ARG A 8 -30.71 10.87 -30.66
N LYS A 9 -30.82 9.90 -31.58
CA LYS A 9 -31.02 8.48 -31.22
C LYS A 9 -29.75 7.83 -30.69
N MET A 10 -28.57 8.28 -31.11
CA MET A 10 -27.28 7.77 -30.62
C MET A 10 -26.82 8.43 -29.31
N ALA A 11 -27.45 9.53 -28.89
CA ALA A 11 -27.03 10.28 -27.71
C ALA A 11 -26.89 9.42 -26.44
N PRO A 12 -27.83 8.50 -26.11
CA PRO A 12 -27.68 7.66 -24.91
C PRO A 12 -26.47 6.72 -24.97
N LEU A 13 -26.10 6.25 -26.17
CA LEU A 13 -24.93 5.38 -26.36
C LEU A 13 -23.63 6.17 -26.17
N ALA A 14 -23.57 7.37 -26.74
CA ALA A 14 -22.42 8.26 -26.59
C ALA A 14 -22.22 8.69 -25.12
N GLU A 15 -23.31 8.98 -24.42
CA GLU A 15 -23.29 9.30 -23.00
C GLU A 15 -22.79 8.11 -22.16
N ALA A 16 -23.36 6.92 -22.35
CA ALA A 16 -22.93 5.72 -21.63
C ALA A 16 -21.44 5.41 -21.87
N ALA A 17 -20.98 5.47 -23.12
CA ALA A 17 -19.57 5.26 -23.46
C ALA A 17 -18.66 6.33 -22.82
N GLY A 18 -19.08 7.60 -22.80
CA GLY A 18 -18.34 8.68 -22.16
C GLY A 18 -18.18 8.48 -20.65
N ARG A 19 -19.25 8.05 -19.97
CA ARG A 19 -19.23 7.79 -18.52
C ARG A 19 -18.37 6.58 -18.16
N VAL A 20 -18.51 5.48 -18.89
CA VAL A 20 -17.62 4.31 -18.75
C VAL A 20 -16.16 4.71 -18.99
N GLY A 21 -15.89 5.53 -20.02
CA GLY A 21 -14.55 6.05 -20.31
C GLY A 21 -13.99 6.97 -19.21
N ALA A 22 -14.85 7.65 -18.46
CA ALA A 22 -14.48 8.44 -17.28
C ALA A 22 -14.35 7.60 -15.99
N GLY A 23 -14.61 6.29 -16.06
CA GLY A 23 -14.59 5.39 -14.89
C GLY A 23 -15.85 5.47 -14.02
N GLU A 24 -16.87 6.19 -14.45
CA GLU A 24 -18.18 6.20 -13.77
C GLU A 24 -18.97 4.97 -14.19
N LEU A 25 -19.03 3.96 -13.32
CA LEU A 25 -19.74 2.71 -13.61
C LEU A 25 -21.06 2.57 -12.87
N ASP A 26 -21.34 3.43 -11.88
CA ASP A 26 -22.59 3.42 -11.12
C ASP A 26 -23.66 4.27 -11.81
N PHE A 27 -24.29 3.70 -12.84
CA PHE A 27 -25.40 4.33 -13.53
C PHE A 27 -26.27 3.35 -14.32
N ALA A 28 -27.49 3.78 -14.63
CA ALA A 28 -28.37 3.05 -15.54
C ALA A 28 -28.18 3.54 -16.98
N VAL A 29 -27.95 2.62 -17.91
CA VAL A 29 -27.91 2.93 -19.34
C VAL A 29 -29.32 3.29 -19.82
N GLY A 30 -29.45 4.41 -20.54
CA GLY A 30 -30.73 4.87 -21.09
C GLY A 30 -31.27 3.99 -22.22
N SER A 31 -32.46 4.30 -22.71
CA SER A 31 -33.10 3.57 -23.82
C SER A 31 -33.60 4.51 -24.93
N THR A 32 -33.90 3.94 -26.08
CA THR A 32 -34.44 4.65 -27.24
C THR A 32 -35.65 3.90 -27.82
N ASN A 33 -36.28 4.48 -28.84
CA ASN A 33 -37.34 3.82 -29.60
C ASN A 33 -36.81 3.10 -30.86
N VAL A 34 -35.49 2.93 -31.01
CA VAL A 34 -34.86 2.22 -32.13
C VAL A 34 -34.29 0.91 -31.59
N ARG A 35 -34.76 -0.22 -32.13
CA ARG A 35 -34.43 -1.55 -31.61
C ARG A 35 -32.94 -1.83 -31.69
N GLU A 36 -32.35 -1.58 -32.85
CA GLU A 36 -30.93 -1.83 -33.11
C GLU A 36 -30.02 -1.00 -32.19
N VAL A 37 -30.47 0.19 -31.78
CA VAL A 37 -29.74 1.03 -30.81
C VAL A 37 -29.86 0.46 -29.41
N ASN A 38 -31.05 -0.03 -29.04
CA ASN A 38 -31.26 -0.68 -27.74
C ASN A 38 -30.45 -1.98 -27.61
N ASP A 39 -30.27 -2.74 -28.70
CA ASP A 39 -29.44 -3.94 -28.69
C ASP A 39 -27.97 -3.60 -28.37
N VAL A 40 -27.45 -2.51 -28.96
CA VAL A 40 -26.09 -2.01 -28.67
C VAL A 40 -25.98 -1.44 -27.26
N LEU A 41 -27.00 -0.71 -26.79
CA LEU A 41 -27.06 -0.19 -25.43
C LEU A 41 -27.05 -1.33 -24.40
N ALA A 42 -27.76 -2.43 -24.65
CA ALA A 42 -27.75 -3.61 -23.79
C ALA A 42 -26.35 -4.27 -23.76
N ALA A 43 -25.67 -4.37 -24.91
CA ALA A 43 -24.30 -4.87 -24.95
C ALA A 43 -23.32 -3.95 -24.20
N MET A 44 -23.49 -2.63 -24.29
CA MET A 44 -22.70 -1.66 -23.53
C MET A 44 -22.95 -1.76 -22.03
N ASP A 45 -24.21 -1.95 -21.61
CA ASP A 45 -24.54 -2.13 -20.19
C ASP A 45 -23.92 -3.41 -19.62
N ALA A 46 -23.95 -4.51 -20.37
CA ALA A 46 -23.27 -5.75 -20.01
C ALA A 46 -21.74 -5.54 -19.88
N MET A 47 -21.14 -4.77 -20.78
CA MET A 47 -19.71 -4.43 -20.72
C MET A 47 -19.38 -3.56 -19.48
N ARG A 48 -20.19 -2.55 -19.19
CA ARG A 48 -20.07 -1.72 -17.98
C ARG A 48 -20.13 -2.58 -16.72
N ALA A 49 -21.12 -3.46 -16.61
CA ALA A 49 -21.31 -4.33 -15.46
C ALA A 49 -20.13 -5.30 -15.27
N SER A 50 -19.68 -5.95 -16.35
CA SER A 50 -18.51 -6.83 -16.32
C SER A 50 -17.22 -6.10 -15.93
N LEU A 51 -17.04 -4.86 -16.40
CA LEU A 51 -15.91 -4.02 -16.00
C LEU A 51 -15.98 -3.66 -14.51
N ALA A 52 -17.16 -3.29 -14.00
CA ALA A 52 -17.35 -2.99 -12.58
C ALA A 52 -17.02 -4.19 -11.69
N GLU A 53 -17.55 -5.37 -12.04
CA GLU A 53 -17.26 -6.63 -11.34
C GLU A 53 -15.77 -6.97 -11.38
N SER A 54 -15.12 -6.80 -12.54
CA SER A 54 -13.69 -7.08 -12.69
C SER A 54 -12.82 -6.15 -11.84
N LEU A 55 -13.19 -4.86 -11.76
CA LEU A 55 -12.49 -3.89 -10.91
C LEU A 55 -12.70 -4.18 -9.42
N GLU A 56 -13.92 -4.52 -9.02
CA GLU A 56 -14.23 -4.90 -7.63
C GLU A 56 -13.47 -6.16 -7.22
N ALA A 57 -13.49 -7.20 -8.05
CA ALA A 57 -12.73 -8.43 -7.82
C ALA A 57 -11.22 -8.15 -7.72
N ARG A 58 -10.69 -7.28 -8.59
CA ARG A 58 -9.29 -6.86 -8.53
C ARG A 58 -8.96 -6.12 -7.23
N TRP A 59 -9.80 -5.17 -6.81
CA TRP A 59 -9.58 -4.46 -5.55
C TRP A 59 -9.69 -5.38 -4.33
N ALA A 60 -10.61 -6.34 -4.35
CA ALA A 60 -10.71 -7.37 -3.31
C ALA A 60 -9.44 -8.23 -3.26
N ALA A 61 -8.93 -8.67 -4.41
CA ALA A 61 -7.69 -9.43 -4.50
C ALA A 61 -6.47 -8.63 -4.03
N GLU A 62 -6.34 -7.37 -4.45
CA GLU A 62 -5.28 -6.47 -4.01
C GLU A 62 -5.33 -6.24 -2.49
N ARG A 63 -6.53 -6.04 -1.90
CA ARG A 63 -6.69 -5.95 -0.44
C ARG A 63 -6.28 -7.26 0.27
N GLY A 64 -6.74 -8.41 -0.21
CA GLY A 64 -6.39 -9.71 0.38
C GLY A 64 -4.88 -10.00 0.30
N GLN A 65 -4.23 -9.65 -0.80
CA GLN A 65 -2.78 -9.76 -0.94
C GLN A 65 -2.06 -8.87 0.09
N ARG A 66 -2.55 -7.65 0.31
CA ARG A 66 -1.98 -6.73 1.31
C ARG A 66 -2.06 -7.28 2.71
N GLU A 67 -3.22 -7.77 3.09
CA GLU A 67 -3.48 -8.36 4.41
C GLU A 67 -2.63 -9.62 4.63
N GLN A 68 -2.51 -10.48 3.61
CA GLN A 68 -1.67 -11.68 3.69
C GLN A 68 -0.19 -11.35 3.90
N VAL A 69 0.35 -10.39 3.14
CA VAL A 69 1.75 -9.95 3.33
C VAL A 69 1.96 -9.38 4.72
N ALA A 70 1.02 -8.58 5.23
CA ALA A 70 1.11 -8.02 6.58
C ALA A 70 1.09 -9.11 7.66
N SER A 71 0.25 -10.14 7.51
CA SER A 71 0.21 -11.29 8.44
C SER A 71 1.53 -12.07 8.42
N LEU A 72 2.03 -12.43 7.24
CA LEU A 72 3.29 -13.16 7.10
C LEU A 72 4.46 -12.38 7.71
N ALA A 73 4.47 -11.07 7.52
CA ALA A 73 5.48 -10.20 8.09
C ALA A 73 5.45 -10.19 9.63
N HIS A 74 4.25 -10.14 10.23
CA HIS A 74 4.07 -10.27 11.67
C HIS A 74 4.58 -11.64 12.17
N ASP A 75 4.20 -12.70 11.47
CA ASP A 75 4.57 -14.08 11.84
C ASP A 75 6.07 -14.33 11.72
N LEU A 76 6.77 -13.66 10.79
CA LEU A 76 8.23 -13.71 10.66
C LEU A 76 8.95 -12.92 11.76
N LYS A 77 8.37 -11.84 12.27
CA LYS A 77 9.00 -11.00 13.30
C LYS A 77 9.26 -11.76 14.61
N THR A 78 8.35 -12.68 14.97
CA THR A 78 8.47 -13.51 16.18
C THR A 78 9.69 -14.45 16.15
N PRO A 79 9.85 -15.36 15.18
CA PRO A 79 11.03 -16.24 15.11
C PRO A 79 12.32 -15.46 14.86
N LEU A 80 12.29 -14.35 14.12
CA LEU A 80 13.45 -13.47 14.00
C LEU A 80 13.86 -12.87 15.35
N THR A 81 12.90 -12.41 16.17
CA THR A 81 13.22 -11.89 17.50
C THR A 81 13.84 -12.96 18.40
N VAL A 82 13.33 -14.19 18.35
CA VAL A 82 13.90 -15.33 19.10
C VAL A 82 15.31 -15.68 18.58
N LEU A 83 15.50 -15.72 17.26
CA LEU A 83 16.80 -16.02 16.66
C LEU A 83 17.84 -14.95 17.01
N ARG A 84 17.46 -13.67 17.06
CA ARG A 84 18.32 -12.59 17.55
C ARG A 84 18.72 -12.82 19.01
N ALA A 85 17.74 -13.05 19.89
CA ALA A 85 18.01 -13.27 21.31
C ALA A 85 18.94 -14.45 21.56
N ASN A 86 18.77 -15.56 20.82
CA ASN A 86 19.64 -16.72 20.92
C ASN A 86 21.05 -16.42 20.38
N ALA A 87 21.16 -15.67 19.28
CA ALA A 87 22.46 -15.29 18.72
C ALA A 87 23.22 -14.34 19.65
N ASP A 88 22.53 -13.37 20.26
CA ASP A 88 23.09 -12.46 21.25
C ASP A 88 23.55 -13.25 22.50
N PHE A 89 22.71 -14.16 23.02
CA PHE A 89 23.06 -15.02 24.16
C PHE A 89 24.29 -15.89 23.90
N VAL A 90 24.36 -16.53 22.72
CA VAL A 90 25.51 -17.36 22.34
C VAL A 90 26.77 -16.50 22.20
N ALA A 91 26.67 -15.30 21.61
CA ALA A 91 27.80 -14.39 21.51
C ALA A 91 28.34 -13.98 22.90
N GLU A 92 27.44 -13.70 23.85
CA GLU A 92 27.79 -13.35 25.24
C GLU A 92 28.48 -14.51 25.98
N GLU A 93 27.95 -15.74 25.91
CA GLU A 93 28.56 -16.91 26.58
C GLU A 93 29.95 -17.27 26.02
N LEU A 94 30.17 -17.08 24.72
CA LEU A 94 31.42 -17.44 24.06
C LEU A 94 32.55 -16.41 24.26
N GLU A 95 32.22 -15.18 24.66
CA GLU A 95 33.24 -14.18 25.03
C GLU A 95 34.09 -14.65 26.22
N ASP A 96 33.51 -15.45 27.12
CA ASP A 96 34.20 -16.03 28.28
C ASP A 96 35.04 -17.28 27.92
N GLU A 97 34.64 -18.06 26.90
CA GLU A 97 35.32 -19.31 26.51
C GLU A 97 36.54 -19.12 25.57
N LYS A 98 36.83 -17.88 25.12
CA LYS A 98 37.89 -17.52 24.14
C LYS A 98 37.74 -18.19 22.76
N ASP A 99 36.55 -18.67 22.40
CA ASP A 99 36.30 -19.22 21.07
C ASP A 99 35.84 -18.11 20.10
N ALA A 100 36.83 -17.36 19.60
CA ALA A 100 36.62 -16.17 18.80
C ALA A 100 35.88 -16.43 17.47
N ASP A 101 36.06 -17.62 16.89
CA ASP A 101 35.41 -18.00 15.62
C ASP A 101 33.92 -18.28 15.83
N LEU A 102 33.57 -18.95 16.93
CA LEU A 102 32.18 -19.26 17.28
C LEU A 102 31.41 -17.97 17.68
N ALA A 103 32.05 -17.07 18.42
CA ALA A 103 31.49 -15.76 18.77
C ALA A 103 31.29 -14.86 17.53
N ALA A 104 32.20 -14.93 16.54
CA ALA A 104 32.04 -14.22 15.27
C ALA A 104 30.83 -14.76 14.47
N ALA A 105 30.66 -16.09 14.41
CA ALA A 105 29.52 -16.70 13.76
C ALA A 105 28.18 -16.30 14.40
N ALA A 106 28.12 -16.22 15.74
CA ALA A 106 26.93 -15.75 16.46
C ALA A 106 26.58 -14.29 16.11
N ARG A 107 27.57 -13.40 16.08
CA ARG A 107 27.39 -12.00 15.63
C ARG A 107 26.91 -11.89 14.18
N ASP A 108 27.41 -12.74 13.29
CA ASP A 108 26.97 -12.77 11.90
C ASP A 108 25.50 -13.20 11.77
N ILE A 109 25.05 -14.15 12.60
CA ILE A 109 23.64 -14.58 12.67
C ILE A 109 22.77 -13.42 13.17
N ALA A 110 23.15 -12.76 14.27
CA ALA A 110 22.41 -11.61 14.80
C ALA A 110 22.27 -10.48 13.75
N GLY A 111 23.36 -10.15 13.06
CA GLY A 111 23.33 -9.17 11.96
C GLY A 111 22.49 -9.65 10.77
N GLY A 112 22.47 -10.95 10.47
CA GLY A 112 21.59 -11.55 9.47
C GLY A 112 20.11 -11.39 9.79
N VAL A 113 19.75 -11.59 11.06
CA VAL A 113 18.38 -11.40 11.57
C VAL A 113 17.93 -9.95 11.47
N GLU A 114 18.81 -9.00 11.79
CA GLU A 114 18.50 -7.57 11.68
C GLU A 114 18.22 -7.16 10.22
N ARG A 115 19.00 -7.69 9.26
CA ARG A 115 18.73 -7.50 7.83
C ARG A 115 17.38 -8.07 7.42
N LEU A 116 17.01 -9.26 7.90
CA LEU A 116 15.72 -9.88 7.62
C LEU A 116 14.55 -9.06 8.19
N ASP A 117 14.67 -8.52 9.40
CA ASP A 117 13.65 -7.61 9.96
C ASP A 117 13.48 -6.35 9.08
N GLY A 118 14.59 -5.82 8.56
CA GLY A 118 14.57 -4.73 7.57
C GLY A 118 13.82 -5.09 6.28
N TYR A 119 14.08 -6.27 5.70
CA TYR A 119 13.38 -6.73 4.49
C TYR A 119 11.88 -6.94 4.73
N VAL A 120 11.49 -7.47 5.89
CA VAL A 120 10.09 -7.62 6.28
C VAL A 120 9.38 -6.27 6.33
N ARG A 121 10.01 -5.24 6.90
CA ARG A 121 9.44 -3.88 6.91
C ARG A 121 9.27 -3.30 5.51
N LEU A 122 10.29 -3.45 4.65
CA LEU A 122 10.22 -3.01 3.24
C LEU A 122 9.11 -3.73 2.47
N LEU A 123 8.93 -5.03 2.71
CA LEU A 123 7.87 -5.82 2.07
C LEU A 123 6.47 -5.36 2.50
N ILE A 124 6.26 -5.05 3.79
CA ILE A 124 5.00 -4.46 4.27
C ILE A 124 4.76 -3.10 3.59
N GLU A 125 5.78 -2.24 3.54
CA GLU A 125 5.66 -0.91 2.96
C GLU A 125 5.33 -0.95 1.46
N ALA A 126 6.04 -1.79 0.71
CA ALA A 126 5.77 -2.04 -0.70
C ALA A 126 4.35 -2.60 -0.92
N SER A 127 3.91 -3.50 -0.03
CA SER A 127 2.58 -4.10 -0.08
C SER A 127 1.45 -3.08 0.13
N ARG A 128 1.58 -2.18 1.10
CA ARG A 128 0.58 -1.12 1.37
C ARG A 128 0.27 -0.24 0.15
N GLY A 129 1.19 -0.17 -0.82
CA GLY A 129 1.06 0.64 -2.03
C GLY A 129 1.17 2.14 -1.73
N SER A 130 1.33 2.95 -2.77
CA SER A 130 1.44 4.42 -2.66
C SER A 130 0.14 5.12 -2.20
N GLY A 131 -0.94 4.36 -2.03
CA GLY A 131 -2.28 4.86 -1.67
C GLY A 131 -2.71 4.30 -0.33
N GLY A 132 -2.54 5.09 0.74
CA GLY A 132 -2.97 4.66 2.07
C GLY A 132 -2.58 5.56 3.24
N ALA A 133 -1.88 6.68 3.02
CA ALA A 133 -1.92 7.75 4.02
C ALA A 133 -3.25 8.48 3.84
N GLU A 134 -4.15 8.38 4.82
CA GLU A 134 -5.27 9.33 4.93
C GLU A 134 -4.67 10.73 4.93
N ARG A 135 -4.90 11.47 3.83
CA ARG A 135 -4.42 12.84 3.72
C ARG A 135 -5.36 13.72 4.53
N ALA A 136 -4.97 14.00 5.77
CA ALA A 136 -5.60 15.02 6.58
C ALA A 136 -4.94 16.39 6.32
N PRO A 137 -5.70 17.50 6.29
CA PRO A 137 -5.12 18.84 6.35
C PRO A 137 -4.28 18.96 7.62
N MET A 138 -3.04 19.39 7.48
CA MET A 138 -2.06 19.48 8.56
C MET A 138 -1.27 20.77 8.40
N ARG A 139 -0.96 21.44 9.51
CA ARG A 139 -0.08 22.61 9.49
C ARG A 139 1.37 22.12 9.44
N PRO A 140 2.20 22.56 8.47
CA PRO A 140 3.61 22.15 8.39
C PRO A 140 4.38 22.37 9.68
N ALA A 141 4.07 23.44 10.42
CA ALA A 141 4.67 23.73 11.72
C ALA A 141 4.40 22.63 12.76
N GLU A 142 3.16 22.11 12.84
CA GLU A 142 2.80 21.03 13.78
C GLU A 142 3.53 19.73 13.44
N LEU A 143 3.68 19.44 12.14
CA LEU A 143 4.45 18.28 11.69
C LEU A 143 5.92 18.42 12.09
N CYS A 144 6.52 19.60 11.87
CA CYS A 144 7.88 19.87 12.28
C CYS A 144 8.06 19.71 13.80
N GLU A 145 7.13 20.21 14.61
CA GLU A 145 7.16 20.04 16.07
C GLU A 145 7.08 18.56 16.48
N GLN A 146 6.18 17.78 15.88
CA GLN A 146 6.08 16.34 16.12
C GLN A 146 7.38 15.60 15.78
N VAL A 147 7.91 15.84 14.58
CA VAL A 147 9.16 15.21 14.11
C VAL A 147 10.33 15.59 15.02
N LEU A 148 10.41 16.85 15.46
CA LEU A 148 11.47 17.30 16.38
C LEU A 148 11.35 16.67 17.76
N ALA A 149 10.13 16.51 18.30
CA ALA A 149 9.91 15.86 19.58
C ALA A 149 10.37 14.38 19.55
N GLU A 150 10.05 13.65 18.47
CA GLU A 150 10.50 12.27 18.27
C GLU A 150 12.01 12.18 18.05
N ALA A 151 12.56 13.02 17.17
CA ALA A 151 13.99 13.04 16.87
C ALA A 151 14.82 13.39 18.10
N ALA A 152 14.34 14.30 18.97
CA ALA A 152 15.03 14.66 20.21
C ALA A 152 15.10 13.49 21.21
N GLN A 153 14.10 12.61 21.25
CA GLN A 153 14.16 11.38 22.07
C GLN A 153 15.30 10.46 21.60
N ILE A 154 15.41 10.27 20.28
CA ILE A 154 16.45 9.42 19.66
C ILE A 154 17.84 10.05 19.84
N ALA A 155 17.96 11.36 19.65
CA ALA A 155 19.21 12.09 19.79
C ALA A 155 19.76 11.98 21.22
N ARG A 156 18.91 12.13 22.24
CA ARG A 156 19.27 11.90 23.65
C ARG A 156 19.76 10.47 23.90
N ALA A 157 19.06 9.47 23.38
CA ALA A 157 19.45 8.06 23.55
C ALA A 157 20.81 7.74 22.93
N ARG A 158 21.24 8.50 21.92
CA ARG A 158 22.54 8.36 21.25
C ARG A 158 23.60 9.38 21.67
N GLY A 159 23.30 10.26 22.62
CA GLY A 159 24.23 11.30 23.07
C GLY A 159 24.55 12.36 22.01
N VAL A 160 23.67 12.55 21.02
CA VAL A 160 23.84 13.54 19.94
C VAL A 160 22.98 14.75 20.23
N THR A 161 23.49 15.95 19.93
CA THR A 161 22.72 17.20 20.03
C THR A 161 21.93 17.43 18.75
N LEU A 162 20.63 17.68 18.89
CA LEU A 162 19.75 18.03 17.77
C LEU A 162 19.44 19.53 17.87
N ASP A 163 19.83 20.27 16.83
CA ASP A 163 19.54 21.70 16.70
C ASP A 163 18.62 21.90 15.49
N ALA A 164 17.54 22.64 15.67
CA ALA A 164 16.52 22.80 14.65
C ALA A 164 15.92 24.21 14.65
N ALA A 165 15.84 24.79 13.46
CA ALA A 165 15.17 26.05 13.22
C ALA A 165 13.99 25.81 12.27
N THR A 166 12.78 26.06 12.76
CA THR A 166 11.58 26.17 11.91
C THR A 166 11.47 27.63 11.47
N GLY A 167 11.68 27.87 10.18
CA GLY A 167 11.43 29.19 9.58
C GLY A 167 9.92 29.53 9.58
N PRO A 168 9.57 30.81 9.35
CA PRO A 168 8.17 31.21 9.17
C PRO A 168 7.51 30.55 7.95
#